data_AF-A0A2V2EKG1-F1
#
_entry.id   AF-A0A2V2EKG1-F1
#
_cell.length_a   1.000
_cell.length_b   1.000
_cell.length_c   1.000
_cell.angle_alpha   90.00
_cell.angle_beta   90.00
_cell.angle_gamma   90.00
#
_symmetry.space_group_name_H-M   'P 1'
#
loop_
_entity.id
_entity.type
_entity.pdbx_description
1 polymer ?
#
loop_
_entity_poly.entity_id
_entity_poly.type
_entity_poly.pdbx_seq_one_letter_code
_entity_poly.pdbx_strand_id
1 'polypeptide(L)'
;MRYHYEKPARFHAVYGQLYICNHPVYNRCTLYLITDKGLAVIQQRFDVRTKTTWWSEIDPWLANEIYLNPRFKAYFDQKAGKCKDGLYSTVTIRQIMWALKMKPLKKERWETVFDHGDI
;
A
#
# COMPACT_ATOMS: atom_id res chain seq x y z
N MET A 1 -8.09 -6.62 1.77
CA MET A 1 -6.90 -7.38 1.34
C MET A 1 -6.22 -7.98 2.54
N ARG A 2 -5.98 -9.29 2.51
CA ARG A 2 -5.36 -10.05 3.59
C ARG A 2 -4.01 -10.65 3.15
N TYR A 3 -3.15 -10.93 4.11
CA TYR A 3 -1.83 -11.56 3.91
C TYR A 3 -1.46 -12.43 5.11
N HIS A 4 -0.41 -13.24 4.95
CA HIS A 4 0.08 -14.17 5.96
C HIS A 4 0.87 -13.51 7.11
N TYR A 5 1.19 -12.22 7.02
CA TYR A 5 2.01 -11.53 8.02
C TYR A 5 1.20 -11.20 9.26
N GLU A 6 1.68 -11.71 10.41
CA GLU A 6 1.10 -11.42 11.72
C GLU A 6 1.71 -10.17 12.36
N LYS A 7 0.96 -9.55 13.27
CA LYS A 7 1.40 -8.38 14.02
C LYS A 7 2.51 -8.78 15.01
N PRO A 8 3.71 -8.18 14.92
CA PRO A 8 4.76 -8.41 15.91
C PRO A 8 4.38 -7.87 17.29
N ALA A 9 4.90 -8.48 18.36
CA ALA A 9 4.69 -8.01 19.74
C ALA A 9 5.23 -6.59 19.99
N ARG A 10 6.30 -6.22 19.28
CA ARG A 10 6.86 -4.86 19.22
C ARG A 10 7.25 -4.57 17.78
N PHE A 11 6.78 -3.46 17.23
CA PHE A 11 7.22 -2.99 15.92
C PHE A 11 7.43 -1.47 15.98
N HIS A 12 8.40 -0.99 15.21
CA HIS A 12 8.56 0.41 14.87
C HIS A 12 8.43 0.51 13.36
N ALA A 13 7.48 1.30 12.85
CA ALA A 13 7.46 1.63 11.43
C ALA A 13 8.63 2.57 11.16
N VAL A 14 9.71 2.01 10.62
CA VAL A 14 10.92 2.76 10.25
C VAL A 14 10.80 3.22 8.80
N TYR A 15 10.11 2.43 7.97
CA TYR A 15 9.99 2.67 6.54
C TYR A 15 8.54 2.89 6.11
N GLY A 16 8.35 3.92 5.29
CA GLY A 16 7.03 4.38 4.89
C GLY A 16 6.39 5.27 5.95
N GLN A 17 5.76 6.35 5.51
CA GLN A 17 5.09 7.31 6.39
C GLN A 17 3.60 7.32 6.14
N LEU A 18 2.80 7.64 7.16
CA LEU A 18 1.40 7.96 6.97
C LEU A 18 1.31 9.24 6.14
N TYR A 19 0.64 9.16 5.00
CA TYR A 19 0.39 10.30 4.14
C TYR A 19 -1.11 10.53 4.02
N ILE A 20 -1.54 11.75 4.32
CA ILE A 20 -2.93 12.19 4.21
C ILE A 20 -3.03 13.02 2.93
N CYS A 21 -3.97 12.66 2.05
CA CYS A 21 -4.17 13.34 0.78
C CYS A 21 -5.66 13.42 0.43
N ASN A 22 -5.98 14.22 -0.58
CA ASN A 22 -7.35 14.42 -1.05
C ASN A 22 -7.64 13.57 -2.31
N HIS A 23 -7.25 12.29 -2.30
CA HIS A 23 -7.54 11.40 -3.42
C HIS A 23 -9.04 11.05 -3.43
N PRO A 24 -9.72 10.99 -4.60
CA PRO A 24 -11.17 10.77 -4.67
C PRO A 24 -11.65 9.45 -4.08
N VAL A 25 -10.75 8.46 -3.99
CA VAL A 25 -11.06 7.08 -3.52
C VAL A 25 -10.56 6.80 -2.10
N TYR A 26 -9.57 7.55 -1.60
CA TYR A 26 -8.96 7.31 -0.29
C TYR A 26 -8.38 8.61 0.25
N ASN A 27 -8.27 8.77 1.56
CA ASN A 27 -7.71 9.99 2.16
C ASN A 27 -6.44 9.76 2.96
N ARG A 28 -6.01 8.49 3.08
CA ARG A 28 -4.82 8.08 3.82
C ARG A 28 -4.17 6.88 3.16
N CYS A 29 -2.84 6.89 3.10
CA CYS A 29 -2.04 5.79 2.56
C CYS A 29 -0.68 5.71 3.24
N THR A 30 0.04 4.61 3.01
CA THR A 30 1.46 4.53 3.36
C THR A 30 2.28 5.03 2.18
N LEU A 31 3.04 6.10 2.37
CA LEU A 31 3.89 6.68 1.34
C LEU A 31 5.34 6.25 1.55
N TYR A 32 5.92 5.60 0.55
CA TYR A 32 7.37 5.48 0.42
C TYR A 32 7.89 6.66 -0.37
N LEU A 33 8.85 7.39 0.19
CA LEU A 33 9.47 8.54 -0.44
C LEU A 33 10.97 8.29 -0.54
N ILE A 34 11.51 8.36 -1.75
CA ILE A 34 12.94 8.31 -2.02
C ILE A 34 13.22 9.50 -2.93
N THR A 35 14.07 10.42 -2.45
CA THR A 35 14.31 11.73 -3.09
C THR A 35 13.01 12.52 -3.32
N ASP A 36 12.66 12.76 -4.58
CA ASP A 36 11.50 13.53 -5.05
C ASP A 36 10.37 12.64 -5.60
N LYS A 37 10.60 11.33 -5.67
CA LYS A 37 9.61 10.35 -6.13
C LYS A 37 8.95 9.67 -4.95
N GLY A 38 7.64 9.46 -5.06
CA GLY A 38 6.85 8.76 -4.05
C GLY A 38 6.01 7.65 -4.67
N LEU A 39 5.77 6.63 -3.84
CA LEU A 39 4.88 5.52 -4.13
C LEU A 39 3.90 5.37 -2.96
N ALA A 40 2.64 5.72 -3.20
CA ALA A 40 1.55 5.52 -2.26
C ALA A 40 1.08 4.06 -2.31
N VAL A 41 1.00 3.42 -1.15
CA VAL A 41 0.52 2.04 -1.01
C VAL A 41 -0.74 2.04 -0.16
N ILE A 42 -1.80 1.46 -0.73
CA ILE A 42 -3.11 1.36 -0.09
C ILE A 42 -3.53 -0.10 0.11
N GLN A 43 -4.28 -0.33 1.18
CA GLN A 43 -4.91 -1.60 1.49
C GLN A 43 -6.41 -1.41 1.66
N GLN A 44 -7.18 -2.25 0.99
CA GLN A 44 -8.60 -2.34 1.24
C GLN A 44 -8.85 -3.02 2.59
N ARG A 45 -9.61 -2.36 3.45
CA ARG A 45 -10.12 -2.90 4.72
C ARG A 45 -11.58 -3.29 4.54
N PHE A 46 -12.04 -4.24 5.34
CA PHE A 46 -13.41 -4.73 5.34
C PHE A 46 -13.89 -4.93 6.76
N ASP A 47 -15.04 -4.36 7.08
CA ASP A 47 -15.72 -4.60 8.34
C ASP A 47 -16.80 -5.67 8.16
N VAL A 48 -16.64 -6.78 8.86
CA VAL A 48 -17.56 -7.93 8.78
C VAL A 48 -18.95 -7.59 9.35
N ARG A 49 -19.06 -6.66 10.30
CA ARG A 49 -20.31 -6.28 10.95
C ARG A 49 -21.15 -5.37 10.05
N THR A 50 -20.53 -4.30 9.55
CA THR A 50 -21.22 -3.30 8.70
C THR A 50 -21.20 -3.67 7.22
N LYS A 51 -20.42 -4.68 6.81
CA LYS A 51 -20.18 -5.08 5.41
C LYS A 51 -19.61 -3.96 4.54
N THR A 52 -18.96 -2.98 5.16
CA THR A 52 -18.35 -1.85 4.46
C THR A 52 -16.91 -2.13 4.08
N THR A 53 -16.46 -1.55 2.97
CA THR A 53 -15.05 -1.56 2.56
C THR A 53 -14.55 -0.16 2.34
N TRP A 54 -13.30 0.10 2.68
CA TRP A 54 -12.62 1.36 2.40
C TRP A 54 -11.13 1.11 2.14
N TRP A 55 -10.45 2.11 1.59
CA TRP A 55 -9.01 2.08 1.36
C TRP A 55 -8.30 2.88 2.45
N SER A 56 -7.20 2.32 2.95
CA SER A 56 -6.40 2.89 4.02
C SER A 56 -4.92 2.57 3.81
N GLU A 57 -4.07 3.11 4.68
CA GLU A 57 -2.68 2.69 4.88
C GLU A 57 -2.54 1.19 5.18
N ILE A 58 -1.37 0.65 4.84
CA ILE A 58 -1.01 -0.73 5.15
C ILE A 58 -0.60 -0.86 6.61
N ASP A 59 -0.55 -2.08 7.12
CA ASP A 59 -0.07 -2.29 8.48
C ASP A 59 1.42 -1.89 8.60
N PRO A 60 1.81 -1.16 9.66
CA PRO A 60 3.17 -0.64 9.83
C PRO A 60 4.30 -1.68 9.74
N TRP A 61 4.09 -2.90 10.24
CA TRP A 61 5.10 -3.96 10.16
C TRP A 61 5.31 -4.46 8.74
N LEU A 62 4.23 -4.52 7.93
CA LEU A 62 4.32 -4.88 6.53
C LEU A 62 5.03 -3.80 5.73
N ALA A 63 4.94 -2.54 6.16
CA ALA A 63 5.62 -1.44 5.50
C ALA A 63 7.15 -1.62 5.52
N ASN A 64 7.71 -2.11 6.62
CA ASN A 64 9.13 -2.42 6.72
C ASN A 64 9.52 -3.61 5.85
N GLU A 65 8.75 -4.71 5.88
CA GLU A 65 9.01 -5.92 5.10
C GLU A 65 9.04 -5.64 3.59
N ILE A 66 8.14 -4.77 3.12
CA ILE A 66 8.12 -4.31 1.74
C ILE A 66 9.39 -3.53 1.42
N TYR A 67 9.74 -2.53 2.23
CA TYR A 67 10.88 -1.67 1.95
C TYR A 67 12.21 -2.41 1.94
N LEU A 68 12.39 -3.34 2.88
CA LEU A 68 13.60 -4.16 3.03
C LEU A 68 13.70 -5.28 1.99
N ASN A 69 12.64 -5.54 1.21
CA ASN A 69 12.68 -6.57 0.18
C ASN A 69 13.71 -6.21 -0.91
N PRO A 70 14.60 -7.13 -1.33
CA PRO A 70 15.61 -6.86 -2.36
C PRO A 70 15.03 -6.38 -3.70
N ARG A 71 13.78 -6.74 -4.01
CA ARG A 71 13.10 -6.31 -5.26
C ARG A 71 12.39 -4.96 -5.14
N PHE A 72 12.29 -4.40 -3.94
CA PHE A 72 11.55 -3.17 -3.69
C PHE A 72 12.11 -1.99 -4.48
N LYS A 73 13.43 -1.79 -4.45
CA LYS A 73 14.04 -0.64 -5.12
C LYS A 73 13.74 -0.63 -6.63
N ALA A 74 13.91 -1.77 -7.31
CA ALA A 74 13.59 -1.88 -8.73
C ALA A 74 12.10 -1.63 -9.03
N TYR A 75 11.20 -2.16 -8.19
CA TYR A 75 9.75 -1.92 -8.33
C TYR A 75 9.40 -0.45 -8.07
N PHE A 76 9.99 0.15 -7.05
CA PHE A 76 9.83 1.56 -6.70
C PHE A 76 10.28 2.44 -7.86
N ASP A 77 11.48 2.22 -8.42
CA ASP A 77 11.99 3.06 -9.50
C ASP A 77 11.12 2.98 -10.78
N GLN A 78 10.45 1.84 -11.00
CA GLN A 78 9.51 1.66 -12.11
C GLN A 78 8.15 2.34 -11.88
N LYS A 79 7.64 2.33 -10.64
CA LYS A 79 6.26 2.73 -10.34
C LYS A 79 6.13 4.07 -9.65
N ALA A 80 7.15 4.52 -8.94
CA ALA A 80 7.13 5.78 -8.20
C ALA A 80 7.13 6.97 -9.17
N GLY A 81 6.35 7.99 -8.82
CA GLY A 81 6.21 9.21 -9.59
C GLY A 81 6.50 10.44 -8.73
N LYS A 82 6.69 11.59 -9.39
CA LYS A 82 6.70 12.86 -8.68
C LYS A 82 5.29 13.15 -8.14
N CYS A 83 5.24 13.94 -7.07
CA CYS A 83 3.98 14.46 -6.57
C CYS A 83 3.31 15.34 -7.64
N LYS A 84 2.04 15.08 -7.95
CA LYS A 84 1.20 15.90 -8.81
C LYS A 84 -0.07 16.26 -8.03
N ASP A 85 -0.30 17.54 -7.79
CA ASP A 85 -1.47 18.04 -7.04
C ASP A 85 -1.65 17.41 -5.64
N GLY A 86 -0.53 17.10 -4.95
CA GLY A 86 -0.57 16.43 -3.64
C GLY A 86 -0.87 14.93 -3.72
N LEU A 87 -0.82 14.34 -4.91
CA LEU A 87 -1.02 12.92 -5.15
C LEU A 87 0.26 12.27 -5.67
N TYR A 88 0.54 11.08 -5.16
CA TYR A 88 1.64 10.23 -5.64
C TYR A 88 1.09 9.04 -6.41
N SER A 89 1.94 8.44 -7.24
CA SER A 89 1.62 7.17 -7.91
C SER A 89 1.17 6.14 -6.89
N THR A 90 0.01 5.52 -7.13
CA THR A 90 -0.67 4.67 -6.15
C THR A 90 -0.71 3.22 -6.60
N VAL A 91 -0.39 2.31 -5.68
CA VAL A 91 -0.51 0.87 -5.87
C VAL A 91 -1.21 0.23 -4.68
N THR A 92 -1.88 -0.88 -4.91
CA THR A 92 -2.44 -1.70 -3.84
C THR A 92 -1.39 -2.59 -3.22
N ILE A 93 -1.61 -2.96 -1.96
CA ILE A 93 -0.77 -3.93 -1.26
C ILE A 93 -0.63 -5.25 -2.02
N ARG A 94 -1.70 -5.71 -2.70
CA ARG A 94 -1.66 -6.94 -3.49
C ARG A 94 -0.74 -6.82 -4.70
N GLN A 95 -0.78 -5.69 -5.42
CA GLN A 95 0.08 -5.46 -6.59
C GLN A 95 1.57 -5.46 -6.22
N ILE A 96 1.94 -4.73 -5.16
CA ILE A 96 3.33 -4.68 -4.71
C ILE A 96 3.78 -6.03 -4.16
N MET A 97 2.96 -6.72 -3.35
CA MET A 97 3.30 -8.05 -2.85
C MET A 97 3.59 -9.05 -3.99
N TRP A 98 2.76 -9.07 -5.03
CA TRP A 98 3.01 -9.90 -6.22
C TRP A 98 4.35 -9.57 -6.89
N ALA A 99 4.64 -8.29 -7.11
CA ALA A 99 5.89 -7.86 -7.73
C ALA A 99 7.14 -8.24 -6.90
N LEU A 100 7.01 -8.21 -5.58
CA LEU A 100 8.08 -8.58 -4.65
C LEU A 100 8.20 -10.11 -4.42
N LYS A 101 7.31 -10.91 -5.04
CA LYS A 101 7.11 -12.34 -4.77
C LYS A 101 6.79 -12.66 -3.30
N MET A 102 6.09 -11.74 -2.62
CA MET A 102 5.47 -11.97 -1.33
C MET A 102 4.08 -12.56 -1.56
N LYS A 103 3.72 -13.64 -0.88
CA LYS A 103 2.44 -14.32 -1.13
C LYS A 103 1.29 -13.63 -0.38
N PRO A 104 0.34 -12.96 -1.07
CA PRO A 104 -0.89 -12.52 -0.42
C PRO A 104 -1.84 -13.69 -0.19
N LEU A 105 -2.82 -13.53 0.70
CA LEU A 105 -3.87 -14.55 0.87
C LEU A 105 -4.77 -14.61 -0.37
N LYS A 106 -5.46 -15.74 -0.53
CA LYS A 106 -6.46 -15.92 -1.58
C LYS A 106 -7.50 -14.80 -1.51
N LYS A 107 -7.79 -14.21 -2.67
CA LYS A 107 -8.75 -13.12 -2.83
C LYS A 107 -10.14 -13.58 -2.39
N GLU A 108 -10.81 -12.76 -1.58
CA GLU A 108 -12.21 -12.95 -1.19
C GLU A 108 -13.15 -12.18 -2.10
N ARG A 109 -14.44 -12.54 -2.09
CA ARG A 109 -15.47 -11.89 -2.92
C ARG A 109 -15.61 -10.39 -2.66
N TRP A 110 -15.36 -9.95 -1.43
CA TRP A 110 -15.44 -8.54 -1.03
C TRP A 110 -14.18 -7.73 -1.37
N GLU A 111 -13.09 -8.37 -1.81
CA GLU A 111 -11.89 -7.65 -2.24
C GLU A 111 -12.09 -7.06 -3.63
N THR A 112 -12.08 -5.73 -3.74
CA THR A 112 -12.20 -5.01 -4.99
C THR A 112 -10.83 -4.84 -5.67
N VAL A 113 -10.88 -4.55 -6.96
CA VAL A 113 -9.69 -4.13 -7.73
C VAL A 113 -9.60 -2.61 -7.62
N PHE A 114 -8.37 -2.10 -7.49
CA PHE A 114 -8.10 -0.69 -7.67
C PHE A 114 -7.43 -0.56 -9.04
N ASP A 115 -8.19 -0.11 -10.02
CA ASP A 115 -7.69 0.10 -11.36
C ASP A 115 -6.93 1.43 -11.42
N HIS A 116 -5.81 1.43 -12.13
CA HIS A 116 -5.11 2.66 -12.50
C HIS A 116 -5.96 3.38 -13.55
N GLY A 117 -6.99 4.10 -13.13
CA GLY A 117 -7.48 5.21 -13.94
C GLY A 117 -6.42 6.28 -13.92
N ASP A 118 -6.03 6.79 -15.10
CA ASP A 118 -5.19 7.98 -15.19
C ASP A 118 -5.86 9.13 -14.43
N ILE A 119 -5.31 9.50 -13.28
CA ILE A 119 -5.63 10.73 -12.55
C ILE A 119 -4.41 11.65 -12.69
#